data_AF-A0A2U1QSU0-F1
#
_entry.id   AF-A0A2U1QSU0-F1
#
_cell.length_a   1.000
_cell.length_b   1.000
_cell.length_c   1.000
_cell.angle_alpha   90.00
_cell.angle_beta   90.00
_cell.angle_gamma   90.00
#
_symmetry.space_group_name_H-M   'P 1'
#
loop_
_entity.id
_entity.type
_entity.pdbx_description
1 polymer ?
#
loop_
_entity_poly.entity_id
_entity_poly.type
_entity_poly.pdbx_seq_one_letter_code
_entity_poly.pdbx_strand_id
1 'polypeptide(L)'
;MNKKMEKNLKPSAKSLKREEMVKFAFDTFYKNGFHATGVDTVMEGTGISKRTLYKHFGSKEGLILATIDHYRSFMSELLLNYINQDPKTSSAEKVLRIFDFLAERIEAGHENGCFVMNAKTEYVNKAKDIETSCDNYTAGLQKLVETTLEKSGLPNYKELAVQIVILFEGSIIRSKVTRNVETIRIAKDAAKILCGHK
;
A
#
# COMPACT_ATOMS: atom_id res chain seq x y z
N MET A 1 -17.01 36.68 -12.11
CA MET A 1 -15.58 36.33 -12.34
C MET A 1 -14.76 36.74 -11.13
N ASN A 2 -14.40 35.81 -10.24
CA ASN A 2 -13.64 36.13 -9.02
C ASN A 2 -12.34 35.31 -8.97
N LYS A 3 -11.21 36.01 -9.06
CA LYS A 3 -9.81 35.55 -9.08
C LYS A 3 -9.33 34.90 -7.76
N LYS A 4 -10.14 34.04 -7.12
CA LYS A 4 -9.83 33.48 -5.78
C LYS A 4 -9.72 31.95 -5.71
N MET A 5 -9.79 31.22 -6.83
CA MET A 5 -9.78 29.76 -6.84
C MET A 5 -8.53 29.09 -7.45
N GLU A 6 -7.40 29.79 -7.50
CA GLU A 6 -6.11 29.17 -7.87
C GLU A 6 -5.00 29.58 -6.90
N LYS A 7 -5.09 29.11 -5.65
CA LYS A 7 -3.90 29.00 -4.79
C LYS A 7 -3.39 27.56 -4.87
N ASN A 8 -2.52 27.31 -5.84
CA ASN A 8 -1.56 26.20 -5.75
C ASN A 8 -0.76 26.39 -4.46
N LEU A 9 -1.10 25.63 -3.42
CA LEU A 9 -0.43 25.63 -2.12
C LEU A 9 0.93 24.94 -2.28
N LYS A 10 1.98 25.74 -2.49
CA LYS A 10 3.36 25.25 -2.32
C LYS A 10 3.54 24.78 -0.86
N PRO A 11 4.08 23.58 -0.61
CA PRO A 11 4.32 23.10 0.73
C PRO A 11 5.26 24.05 1.49
N SER A 12 4.99 24.28 2.78
CA SER A 12 5.90 25.03 3.66
C SER A 12 7.24 24.28 3.85
N ALA A 13 8.33 25.00 4.15
CA ALA A 13 9.62 24.36 4.48
C ALA A 13 9.52 23.34 5.64
N LYS A 14 8.59 23.56 6.58
CA LYS A 14 8.31 22.65 7.69
C LYS A 14 7.60 21.37 7.24
N SER A 15 6.70 21.45 6.25
CA SER A 15 6.03 20.28 5.70
C SER A 15 6.96 19.46 4.80
N LEU A 16 7.82 20.11 4.02
CA LEU A 16 8.87 19.43 3.23
C LEU A 16 9.79 18.60 4.14
N LYS A 17 10.28 19.19 5.23
CA LYS A 17 11.10 18.46 6.22
C LYS A 17 10.34 17.30 6.88
N ARG A 18 9.03 17.42 7.07
CA ARG A 18 8.20 16.33 7.60
C ARG A 18 8.06 15.19 6.60
N GLU A 19 7.84 15.50 5.33
CA GLU A 19 7.74 14.50 4.26
C GLU A 19 9.04 13.73 4.07
N GLU A 20 10.18 14.42 4.11
CA GLU A 20 11.51 13.79 4.10
C GLU A 20 11.69 12.82 5.27
N MET A 21 11.36 13.24 6.50
CA MET A 21 11.38 12.36 7.67
C MET A 21 10.54 11.10 7.48
N VAL A 22 9.34 11.24 6.89
CA VAL A 22 8.45 10.10 6.65
C VAL A 22 9.02 9.16 5.59
N LYS A 23 9.61 9.69 4.51
CA LYS A 23 10.23 8.86 3.47
C LYS A 23 11.41 8.05 4.00
N PHE A 24 12.33 8.68 4.72
CA PHE A 24 13.47 7.98 5.34
C PHE A 24 13.01 6.91 6.34
N ALA A 25 12.03 7.25 7.18
CA ALA A 25 11.46 6.30 8.13
C ALA A 25 10.77 5.13 7.43
N PHE A 26 10.01 5.41 6.37
CA PHE A 26 9.34 4.39 5.57
C PHE A 26 10.37 3.40 5.00
N ASP A 27 11.42 3.87 4.32
CA ASP A 27 12.44 3.00 3.72
C ASP A 27 13.16 2.16 4.80
N THR A 28 13.48 2.79 5.94
CA THR A 28 14.17 2.12 7.04
C THR A 28 13.29 1.03 7.68
N PHE A 29 12.04 1.35 8.02
CA PHE A 29 11.10 0.36 8.58
C PHE A 29 10.78 -0.74 7.57
N TYR A 30 10.65 -0.41 6.28
CA TYR A 30 10.28 -1.40 5.29
C TYR A 30 11.38 -2.45 5.09
N LYS A 31 12.65 -2.03 5.17
CA LYS A 31 13.81 -2.91 5.06
C LYS A 31 14.06 -3.72 6.32
N ASN A 32 14.00 -3.08 7.48
CA ASN A 32 14.52 -3.63 8.73
C ASN A 32 13.43 -4.15 9.69
N GLY A 33 12.14 -3.94 9.37
CA GLY A 33 11.02 -4.21 10.27
C GLY A 33 10.80 -3.10 11.28
N PHE A 34 9.68 -3.14 11.98
CA PHE A 34 9.26 -2.04 12.86
C PHE A 34 9.85 -2.16 14.26
N HIS A 35 9.75 -3.31 14.92
CA HIS A 35 10.25 -3.51 16.28
C HIS A 35 11.78 -3.50 16.34
N ALA A 36 12.44 -4.11 15.36
CA ALA A 36 13.90 -4.18 15.27
C ALA A 36 14.56 -2.83 14.97
N THR A 37 13.80 -1.84 14.49
CA THR A 37 14.33 -0.53 14.11
C THR A 37 14.07 0.51 15.19
N GLY A 38 15.13 1.01 15.83
CA GLY A 38 15.06 2.12 16.76
C GLY A 38 14.89 3.46 16.06
N VAL A 39 14.40 4.48 16.78
CA VAL A 39 14.34 5.86 16.26
C VAL A 39 15.74 6.35 15.88
N ASP A 40 16.77 5.98 16.64
CA ASP A 40 18.13 6.42 16.35
C ASP A 40 18.65 5.88 15.00
N THR A 41 18.29 4.64 14.63
CA THR A 41 18.56 4.06 13.31
C THR A 41 17.84 4.80 12.20
N VAL A 42 16.57 5.18 12.41
CA VAL A 42 15.80 5.97 11.44
C VAL A 42 16.44 7.34 11.19
N MET A 43 17.12 7.91 12.19
CA MET A 43 17.75 9.23 12.09
C MET A 43 19.15 9.20 11.52
N GLU A 44 19.76 8.03 11.41
CA GLU A 44 21.15 7.88 10.99
C GLU A 44 21.36 8.46 9.59
N GLY A 45 22.38 9.32 9.43
CA GLY A 45 22.69 9.98 8.15
C GLY A 45 21.71 11.07 7.69
N THR A 46 20.58 11.30 8.37
CA THR A 46 19.56 12.29 7.97
C THR A 46 19.85 13.72 8.43
N GLY A 47 20.75 13.90 9.42
CA GLY A 47 20.99 15.19 10.07
C GLY A 47 19.84 15.73 10.92
N ILE A 48 18.76 14.97 11.09
CA ILE A 48 17.59 15.37 11.88
C ILE A 48 17.73 14.82 13.30
N SER A 49 17.51 15.67 14.31
CA SER A 49 17.62 15.25 15.71
C SER A 49 16.40 14.45 16.17
N LYS A 50 16.60 13.55 17.14
CA LYS A 50 15.53 12.82 17.86
C LYS A 50 14.48 13.77 18.46
N ARG A 51 14.92 14.92 19.00
CA ARG A 51 14.03 15.97 19.50
C ARG A 51 13.13 16.53 18.39
N THR A 52 13.67 16.76 17.20
CA THR A 52 12.90 17.21 16.04
C THR A 52 11.89 16.16 15.60
N LEU A 53 12.26 14.89 15.54
CA LEU A 53 11.33 13.82 15.22
C LEU A 53 10.16 13.77 16.21
N TYR A 54 10.42 13.69 17.51
CA TYR A 54 9.33 13.65 18.50
C TYR A 54 8.48 14.93 18.51
N LYS A 55 9.05 16.10 18.18
CA LYS A 55 8.26 17.32 17.99
C LYS A 55 7.24 17.20 16.85
N HIS A 56 7.53 16.42 15.82
CA HIS A 56 6.65 16.25 14.66
C HIS A 56 5.67 15.08 14.79
N PHE A 57 6.07 14.01 15.48
CA PHE A 57 5.33 12.74 15.49
C PHE A 57 4.90 12.27 16.88
N GLY A 58 5.38 12.90 17.96
CA GLY A 58 5.04 12.56 19.35
C GLY A 58 5.71 11.29 19.86
N SER A 59 5.69 10.20 19.08
CA SER A 59 6.27 8.90 19.42
C SER A 59 6.82 8.17 18.18
N LYS A 60 7.42 6.99 18.39
CA LYS A 60 7.80 6.10 17.28
C LYS A 60 6.55 5.60 16.55
N GLU A 61 5.50 5.26 17.29
CA GLU A 61 4.21 4.81 16.76
C GLU A 61 3.55 5.91 15.93
N GLY A 62 3.64 7.17 16.35
CA GLY A 62 3.16 8.31 15.56
C GLY A 62 3.93 8.50 14.25
N LEU A 63 5.22 8.18 14.22
CA LEU A 63 6.00 8.15 12.97
C LEU A 63 5.59 6.96 12.09
N ILE A 64 5.39 5.78 12.68
CA ILE A 64 4.91 4.59 11.95
C ILE A 64 3.55 4.86 11.30
N LEU A 65 2.61 5.45 12.02
CA LEU A 65 1.32 5.86 11.46
C LEU A 65 1.48 6.80 10.26
N ALA A 66 2.41 7.75 10.33
CA ALA A 66 2.71 8.63 9.21
C ALA A 66 3.32 7.88 8.00
N THR A 67 4.13 6.86 8.22
CA THR A 67 4.67 6.01 7.14
C THR A 67 3.61 5.10 6.51
N ILE A 68 2.66 4.58 7.30
CA ILE A 68 1.52 3.80 6.79
C ILE A 68 0.64 4.69 5.91
N ASP A 69 0.35 5.92 6.35
CA ASP A 69 -0.44 6.88 5.56
C ASP A 69 0.25 7.29 4.25
N HIS A 70 1.58 7.48 4.31
CA HIS A 70 2.40 7.73 3.12
C HIS A 70 2.33 6.56 2.14
N TYR A 71 2.57 5.34 2.61
CA TYR A 71 2.50 4.13 1.79
C TYR A 71 1.11 3.94 1.19
N ARG A 72 0.05 4.11 1.99
CA ARG A 72 -1.35 4.02 1.52
C ARG A 72 -1.59 4.96 0.35
N SER A 73 -1.28 6.25 0.52
CA SER A 73 -1.54 7.27 -0.49
C SER A 73 -0.77 6.97 -1.78
N PHE A 74 0.53 6.70 -1.65
CA PHE A 74 1.42 6.38 -2.76
C PHE A 74 0.99 5.12 -3.52
N MET A 75 0.71 4.02 -2.80
CA MET A 75 0.33 2.75 -3.41
C MET A 75 -1.04 2.81 -4.07
N SER A 76 -2.02 3.44 -3.43
CA SER A 76 -3.35 3.59 -4.00
C SER A 76 -3.32 4.39 -5.30
N GLU A 77 -2.55 5.48 -5.35
CA GLU A 77 -2.38 6.27 -6.57
C GLU A 77 -1.72 5.46 -7.69
N LEU A 78 -0.60 4.79 -7.40
CA LEU A 78 0.09 3.97 -8.39
C LEU A 78 -0.78 2.84 -8.93
N LEU A 79 -1.48 2.12 -8.06
CA LEU A 79 -2.36 1.03 -8.45
C LEU A 79 -3.53 1.53 -9.30
N LEU A 80 -4.19 2.61 -8.87
CA LEU A 80 -5.31 3.22 -9.60
C LEU A 80 -4.91 3.68 -10.99
N ASN A 81 -3.76 4.35 -11.09
CA ASN A 81 -3.20 4.78 -12.37
C ASN A 81 -2.91 3.57 -13.25
N TYR A 82 -2.26 2.53 -12.70
CA TYR A 82 -1.91 1.32 -13.43
C TYR A 82 -3.14 0.61 -14.03
N ILE A 83 -4.16 0.30 -13.21
CA ILE A 83 -5.34 -0.45 -13.70
C ILE A 83 -6.22 0.37 -14.66
N ASN A 84 -6.10 1.70 -14.66
CA ASN A 84 -6.88 2.59 -15.52
C ASN A 84 -6.08 3.17 -16.71
N GLN A 85 -4.86 2.69 -16.98
CA GLN A 85 -4.04 3.18 -18.09
C GLN A 85 -4.75 3.13 -19.45
N ASP A 86 -5.57 2.08 -19.69
CA ASP A 86 -6.37 1.95 -20.89
C ASP A 86 -7.87 2.05 -20.55
N PRO A 87 -8.57 3.11 -21.02
CA PRO A 87 -10.01 3.28 -20.82
C PRO A 87 -10.87 2.16 -21.40
N LYS A 88 -10.36 1.40 -22.38
CA LYS A 88 -11.08 0.30 -23.05
C LYS A 88 -11.00 -1.03 -22.28
N THR A 89 -10.12 -1.12 -21.29
CA THR A 89 -9.98 -2.32 -20.45
C THR A 89 -11.28 -2.60 -19.70
N SER A 90 -11.79 -3.83 -19.78
CA SER A 90 -13.01 -4.23 -19.09
C SER A 90 -12.83 -4.20 -17.57
N SER A 91 -13.91 -4.02 -16.82
CA SER A 91 -13.88 -3.98 -15.36
C SER A 91 -13.25 -5.23 -14.72
N ALA A 92 -13.55 -6.42 -15.25
CA ALA A 92 -12.95 -7.67 -14.78
C ALA A 92 -11.44 -7.70 -15.07
N GLU A 93 -11.01 -7.30 -16.26
CA GLU A 93 -9.59 -7.23 -16.61
C GLU A 93 -8.84 -6.21 -15.73
N LYS A 94 -9.45 -5.05 -15.41
CA LYS A 94 -8.85 -4.08 -14.47
C LYS A 94 -8.55 -4.68 -13.11
N VAL A 95 -9.41 -5.57 -12.62
CA VAL A 95 -9.17 -6.29 -11.38
C VAL A 95 -8.04 -7.31 -11.53
N LEU A 96 -7.95 -8.02 -12.66
CA LEU A 96 -6.84 -8.94 -12.91
C LEU A 96 -5.48 -8.22 -13.02
N ARG A 97 -5.48 -6.98 -13.51
CA ARG A 97 -4.29 -6.14 -13.61
C ARG A 97 -3.66 -5.77 -12.26
N ILE A 98 -4.35 -5.93 -11.13
CA ILE A 98 -3.72 -5.72 -9.82
C ILE A 98 -2.58 -6.73 -9.60
N PHE A 99 -2.70 -7.95 -10.13
CA PHE A 99 -1.66 -8.98 -10.03
C PHE A 99 -0.47 -8.64 -10.93
N ASP A 100 -0.71 -8.10 -12.13
CA ASP A 100 0.37 -7.65 -13.02
C ASP A 100 1.18 -6.52 -12.38
N PHE A 101 0.47 -5.53 -11.80
CA PHE A 101 1.09 -4.46 -11.02
C PHE A 101 2.01 -5.00 -9.91
N LEU A 102 1.54 -6.02 -9.18
CA LEU A 102 2.33 -6.63 -8.12
C LEU A 102 3.55 -7.39 -8.68
N ALA A 103 3.37 -8.16 -9.75
CA ALA A 103 4.45 -8.91 -10.39
C ALA A 103 5.56 -7.98 -10.89
N GLU A 104 5.21 -6.93 -11.63
CA GLU A 104 6.15 -5.94 -12.14
C GLU A 104 6.93 -5.24 -11.01
N ARG A 105 6.26 -4.96 -9.89
CA ARG A 105 6.94 -4.36 -8.72
C ARG A 105 7.97 -5.30 -8.10
N ILE A 106 7.65 -6.59 -7.97
CA ILE A 106 8.60 -7.56 -7.43
C ILE A 106 9.78 -7.73 -8.39
N GLU A 107 9.53 -7.78 -9.70
CA GLU A 107 10.58 -7.82 -10.72
C GLU A 107 11.47 -6.57 -10.72
N ALA A 108 10.91 -5.42 -10.36
CA ALA A 108 11.65 -4.18 -10.12
C ALA A 108 12.42 -4.15 -8.77
N GLY A 109 12.44 -5.26 -8.01
CA GLY A 109 13.21 -5.39 -6.77
C GLY A 109 12.43 -5.04 -5.49
N HIS A 110 11.13 -4.80 -5.55
CA HIS A 110 10.30 -4.54 -4.36
C HIS A 110 9.80 -5.84 -3.70
N GLU A 111 10.73 -6.69 -3.26
CA GLU A 111 10.46 -8.04 -2.75
C GLU A 111 10.06 -8.13 -1.26
N ASN A 112 10.02 -6.99 -0.54
CA ASN A 112 9.76 -6.95 0.91
C ASN A 112 8.29 -7.25 1.32
N GLY A 113 7.43 -7.56 0.35
CA GLY A 113 6.01 -7.87 0.55
C GLY A 113 5.14 -6.62 0.54
N CYS A 114 4.17 -6.54 1.45
CA CYS A 114 3.34 -5.35 1.64
C CYS A 114 3.71 -4.67 2.96
N PHE A 115 4.03 -3.38 2.93
CA PHE A 115 4.41 -2.61 4.11
C PHE A 115 3.34 -2.66 5.21
N VAL A 116 2.06 -2.51 4.84
CA VAL A 116 0.93 -2.53 5.77
C VAL A 116 0.74 -3.91 6.39
N MET A 117 0.84 -4.98 5.61
CA MET A 117 0.72 -6.34 6.14
C MET A 117 1.86 -6.64 7.14
N ASN A 118 3.09 -6.22 6.82
CA ASN A 118 4.22 -6.34 7.74
C ASN A 118 3.98 -5.54 9.03
N ALA A 119 3.44 -4.32 8.94
CA ALA A 119 3.11 -3.52 10.14
C ALA A 119 2.04 -4.21 10.99
N LYS A 120 0.97 -4.69 10.36
CA LYS A 120 -0.14 -5.37 11.06
C LYS A 120 0.32 -6.61 11.80
N THR A 121 1.16 -7.45 11.19
CA THR A 121 1.67 -8.66 11.85
C THR A 121 2.60 -8.36 13.02
N GLU A 122 3.36 -7.27 12.96
CA GLU A 122 4.22 -6.84 14.08
C GLU A 122 3.43 -6.19 15.23
N TYR A 123 2.32 -5.50 14.95
CA TYR A 123 1.56 -4.68 15.91
C TYR A 123 0.20 -5.22 16.33
N VAL A 124 -0.24 -6.37 15.81
CA VAL A 124 -1.47 -7.02 16.25
C VAL A 124 -1.49 -7.18 17.77
N ASN A 125 -2.57 -6.74 18.42
CA ASN A 125 -2.75 -6.71 19.88
C ASN A 125 -1.73 -5.87 20.67
N LYS A 126 -0.96 -4.98 20.01
CA LYS A 126 0.07 -4.15 20.66
C LYS A 126 -0.18 -2.64 20.53
N ALA A 127 -0.76 -2.20 19.42
CA ALA A 127 -1.03 -0.78 19.18
C ALA A 127 -2.30 -0.59 18.34
N LYS A 128 -3.42 -0.29 19.01
CA LYS A 128 -4.75 -0.24 18.38
C LYS A 128 -4.84 0.75 17.21
N ASP A 129 -4.15 1.88 17.29
CA ASP A 129 -4.17 2.90 16.24
C ASP A 129 -3.47 2.42 14.96
N ILE A 130 -2.33 1.74 15.10
CA ILE A 130 -1.60 1.13 13.97
C ILE A 130 -2.45 0.02 13.35
N GLU A 131 -3.04 -0.83 14.19
CA GLU A 131 -3.94 -1.89 13.75
C GLU A 131 -5.12 -1.34 12.93
N THR A 132 -5.76 -0.28 13.43
CA THR A 132 -6.89 0.39 12.78
C THR A 132 -6.46 1.03 11.46
N SER A 133 -5.28 1.64 11.42
CA SER A 133 -4.71 2.20 10.18
C SER A 133 -4.49 1.13 9.11
N CYS A 134 -3.97 -0.04 9.51
CA CYS A 134 -3.79 -1.18 8.63
C CYS A 134 -5.13 -1.76 8.15
N ASP A 135 -6.11 -1.92 9.05
CA ASP A 135 -7.44 -2.43 8.71
C ASP A 135 -8.13 -1.52 7.68
N ASN A 136 -7.99 -0.21 7.83
CA ASN A 136 -8.51 0.77 6.87
C ASN A 136 -7.86 0.66 5.49
N TYR A 137 -6.56 0.35 5.41
CA TYR A 137 -5.89 0.13 4.13
C TYR A 137 -6.41 -1.13 3.43
N THR A 138 -6.51 -2.26 4.15
CA THR A 138 -7.03 -3.51 3.60
C THR A 138 -8.49 -3.37 3.14
N ALA A 139 -9.33 -2.70 3.95
CA ALA A 139 -10.70 -2.38 3.57
C ALA A 139 -10.77 -1.50 2.32
N GLY A 140 -9.83 -0.54 2.16
CA GLY A 140 -9.73 0.30 0.98
C GLY A 140 -9.42 -0.48 -0.30
N LEU A 141 -8.47 -1.44 -0.24
CA LEU A 141 -8.15 -2.31 -1.37
C LEU A 141 -9.35 -3.19 -1.77
N GLN A 142 -10.02 -3.80 -0.79
CA GLN A 142 -11.23 -4.57 -1.06
C GLN A 142 -12.32 -3.72 -1.69
N LYS A 143 -12.53 -2.49 -1.18
CA LYS A 143 -13.53 -1.59 -1.74
C LYS A 143 -13.20 -1.19 -3.19
N LEU A 144 -11.92 -0.99 -3.52
CA LEU A 144 -11.49 -0.75 -4.89
C LEU A 144 -11.84 -1.93 -5.81
N VAL A 145 -11.53 -3.15 -5.40
CA VAL A 145 -11.85 -4.35 -6.19
C VAL A 145 -13.37 -4.51 -6.35
N GLU A 146 -14.13 -4.38 -5.27
CA GLU A 146 -15.59 -4.48 -5.28
C GLU A 146 -16.24 -3.45 -6.21
N THR A 147 -15.88 -2.16 -6.08
CA THR A 147 -16.44 -1.09 -6.92
C THR A 147 -16.02 -1.18 -8.38
N THR A 148 -14.88 -1.81 -8.65
CA THR A 148 -14.46 -2.12 -10.02
C THR A 148 -15.30 -3.27 -10.58
N LEU A 149 -15.46 -4.37 -9.85
CA LEU A 149 -16.28 -5.52 -10.28
C LEU A 149 -17.77 -5.19 -10.39
N GLU A 150 -18.30 -4.28 -9.58
CA GLU A 150 -19.70 -3.83 -9.71
C GLU A 150 -20.02 -3.35 -11.13
N LYS A 151 -19.06 -2.70 -11.80
CA LYS A 151 -19.17 -2.23 -13.18
C LYS A 151 -19.01 -3.32 -14.24
N SER A 152 -18.74 -4.56 -13.85
CA SER A 152 -18.62 -5.69 -14.77
C SER A 152 -19.96 -6.37 -15.06
N GLY A 153 -20.97 -6.15 -14.20
CA GLY A 153 -22.24 -6.87 -14.26
C GLY A 153 -22.16 -8.34 -13.80
N LEU A 154 -21.01 -8.79 -13.28
CA LEU A 154 -20.86 -10.14 -12.75
C LEU A 154 -21.78 -10.33 -11.53
N PRO A 155 -22.51 -11.47 -11.44
CA PRO A 155 -23.26 -11.81 -10.24
C PRO A 155 -22.31 -12.01 -9.06
N ASN A 156 -22.82 -11.82 -7.83
CA ASN A 156 -22.06 -12.04 -6.59
C ASN A 156 -20.71 -11.29 -6.51
N TYR A 157 -20.57 -10.15 -7.21
CA TYR A 157 -19.32 -9.38 -7.29
C TYR A 157 -18.70 -9.02 -5.94
N LYS A 158 -19.51 -8.90 -4.88
CA LYS A 158 -19.04 -8.64 -3.51
C LYS A 158 -18.26 -9.82 -2.93
N GLU A 159 -18.78 -11.04 -3.09
CA GLU A 159 -18.09 -12.26 -2.65
C GLU A 159 -16.86 -12.50 -3.52
N LEU A 160 -16.98 -12.31 -4.84
CA LEU A 160 -15.86 -12.40 -5.77
C LEU A 160 -14.74 -11.43 -5.39
N ALA A 161 -15.06 -10.19 -5.00
CA ALA A 161 -14.07 -9.22 -4.55
C ALA A 161 -13.26 -9.73 -3.34
N VAL A 162 -13.92 -10.35 -2.37
CA VAL A 162 -13.26 -10.97 -1.21
C VAL A 162 -12.34 -12.11 -1.66
N GLN A 163 -12.80 -13.00 -2.53
CA GLN A 163 -12.00 -14.10 -3.06
C GLN A 163 -10.75 -13.60 -3.81
N ILE A 164 -10.90 -12.55 -4.63
CA ILE A 164 -9.79 -11.93 -5.36
C ILE A 164 -8.77 -11.31 -4.39
N VAL A 165 -9.23 -10.59 -3.37
CA VAL A 165 -8.32 -9.98 -2.38
C VAL A 165 -7.57 -11.06 -1.60
N ILE A 166 -8.22 -12.16 -1.22
CA ILE A 166 -7.56 -13.31 -0.57
C ILE A 166 -6.46 -13.88 -1.48
N LEU A 167 -6.74 -14.09 -2.77
CA LEU A 167 -5.74 -14.55 -3.73
C LEU A 167 -4.58 -13.57 -3.87
N PHE A 168 -4.88 -12.27 -3.94
CA PHE A 168 -3.90 -11.21 -4.06
C PHE A 168 -2.97 -11.15 -2.85
N GLU A 169 -3.52 -11.04 -1.63
CA GLU A 169 -2.75 -11.02 -0.38
C GLU A 169 -1.97 -12.32 -0.16
N GLY A 170 -2.59 -13.47 -0.47
CA GLY A 170 -1.93 -14.77 -0.43
C GLY A 170 -0.73 -14.84 -1.38
N SER A 171 -0.85 -14.28 -2.59
CA SER A 171 0.24 -14.25 -3.56
C SER A 171 1.42 -13.37 -3.11
N ILE A 172 1.16 -12.25 -2.42
CA ILE A 172 2.21 -11.39 -1.83
C ILE A 172 3.07 -12.21 -0.86
N ILE A 173 2.43 -12.95 0.06
CA ILE A 173 3.11 -13.76 1.05
C ILE A 173 3.83 -14.94 0.39
N ARG A 174 3.18 -15.65 -0.53
CA ARG A 174 3.79 -16.79 -1.25
C ARG A 174 5.01 -16.35 -2.05
N SER A 175 4.94 -15.24 -2.78
CA SER A 175 6.07 -14.71 -3.53
C SER A 175 7.23 -14.35 -2.61
N LYS A 176 6.96 -13.69 -1.47
CA LYS A 176 7.99 -13.34 -0.48
C LYS A 176 8.68 -14.57 0.12
N VAL A 177 7.92 -15.60 0.50
CA VAL A 177 8.46 -16.82 1.12
C VAL A 177 9.25 -17.67 0.12
N THR A 178 8.75 -17.80 -1.10
CA THR A 178 9.36 -18.66 -2.13
C THR A 178 10.36 -17.95 -3.02
N ARG A 179 10.46 -16.61 -2.93
CA ARG A 179 11.22 -15.74 -3.84
C ARG A 179 10.88 -16.00 -5.31
N ASN A 180 9.59 -16.19 -5.58
CA ASN A 180 9.11 -16.58 -6.89
C ASN A 180 7.88 -15.77 -7.31
N VAL A 181 8.10 -14.85 -8.25
CA VAL A 181 7.06 -14.00 -8.83
C VAL A 181 5.98 -14.80 -9.57
N GLU A 182 6.28 -16.01 -10.07
CA GLU A 182 5.29 -16.87 -10.72
C GLU A 182 4.09 -17.20 -9.82
N THR A 183 4.28 -17.18 -8.49
CA THR A 183 3.17 -17.39 -7.55
C THR A 183 2.07 -16.32 -7.69
N ILE A 184 2.41 -15.11 -8.13
CA ILE A 184 1.45 -14.03 -8.42
C ILE A 184 0.72 -14.29 -9.73
N ARG A 185 1.44 -14.75 -10.75
CA ARG A 185 0.85 -15.11 -12.06
C ARG A 185 -0.14 -16.28 -11.92
N ILE A 186 0.20 -17.30 -11.13
CA ILE A 186 -0.69 -18.42 -10.82
C ILE A 186 -1.94 -17.94 -10.07
N ALA A 187 -1.79 -17.02 -9.11
CA ALA A 187 -2.94 -16.45 -8.41
C ALA A 187 -3.84 -15.62 -9.35
N LYS A 188 -3.25 -14.91 -10.32
CA LYS A 188 -4.00 -14.23 -11.40
C LYS A 188 -4.78 -15.24 -12.24
N ASP A 189 -4.20 -16.39 -12.58
CA ASP A 189 -4.90 -17.40 -13.37
C ASP A 189 -6.08 -18.01 -12.61
N ALA A 190 -5.94 -18.26 -11.31
CA ALA A 190 -7.08 -18.64 -10.46
C ALA A 190 -8.16 -17.54 -10.44
N ALA A 191 -7.77 -16.27 -10.31
CA ALA A 191 -8.67 -15.13 -10.38
C ALA A 191 -9.42 -15.03 -11.72
N LYS A 192 -8.75 -15.28 -12.85
CA LYS A 192 -9.38 -15.32 -14.19
C LYS A 192 -10.53 -16.31 -14.24
N ILE A 193 -10.29 -17.53 -13.74
CA ILE A 193 -11.31 -18.59 -13.69
C ILE A 193 -12.52 -18.12 -12.89
N LEU A 194 -12.31 -17.49 -11.73
CA LEU A 194 -13.39 -16.97 -10.89
C LEU A 194 -14.18 -15.84 -11.59
N CYS A 195 -13.52 -15.01 -12.39
CA CYS A 195 -14.17 -13.96 -13.18
C CYS A 195 -14.89 -14.49 -14.43
N GLY A 196 -14.85 -15.81 -14.70
CA GLY A 196 -15.41 -16.39 -15.93
C GLY A 196 -14.58 -16.09 -17.19
N HIS A 197 -13.35 -15.60 -17.03
CA HIS A 197 -12.39 -15.46 -18.13
C HIS A 197 -11.70 -16.81 -18.35
N LYS A 198 -12.05 -17.50 -19.44
CA LYS A 198 -11.29 -18.66 -19.96
C LYS A 198 -10.21 -18.19 -20.92
#